data_AF-I1D2Z0-F1
#
_entry.id   AF-I1D2Z0-F1
#
_cell.length_a   1.000
_cell.length_b   1.000
_cell.length_c   1.000
_cell.angle_alpha   90.00
_cell.angle_beta   90.00
_cell.angle_gamma   90.00
#
_symmetry.space_group_name_H-M   'P 1'
#
loop_
_entity.id
_entity.type
_entity.pdbx_description
1 polymer ?
#
loop_
_entity_poly.entity_id
_entity_poly.type
_entity_poly.pdbx_seq_one_letter_code
_entity_poly.pdbx_strand_id
1 'polypeptide(L)'
;MRSRRLSCLVVATALFGIAAGPAHAQQEPEQLPEQREGCLPAPTATAVRTPWPLEYLRPRRVWSLTEGAGVTVAVVDTGVDADTPQLVGRVREGIDVTGSAGSADEDCLGHGTFVAGIIGAAPMEGSGFTGVAPAVTILPVRVATSLEADQPGSLTPERLATGIRRAVDAGADVVNVSASTTVDDAALKAAVDYAERRDVVLVASGGLPDTVLGLVEGANEVVEAAREFDRTLRDELRHGMTVLTELAADTGRFLVEIRDIDDENARGIERP
;
A
#
# COMPACT_ATOMS: atom_id res chain seq x y z
N MET A 1 -9.86 -84.85 -24.96
CA MET A 1 -11.20 -84.25 -24.86
C MET A 1 -11.08 -82.84 -24.32
N ARG A 2 -11.77 -81.90 -24.99
CA ARG A 2 -12.08 -80.50 -24.61
C ARG A 2 -10.95 -79.45 -24.55
N SER A 3 -11.14 -78.50 -25.48
CA SER A 3 -10.58 -77.17 -25.61
C SER A 3 -10.85 -76.26 -24.42
N ARG A 4 -10.02 -75.21 -24.27
CA ARG A 4 -10.47 -73.82 -24.10
C ARG A 4 -9.31 -72.84 -24.26
N ARG A 5 -9.50 -71.93 -25.22
CA ARG A 5 -8.69 -70.72 -25.47
C ARG A 5 -8.93 -69.74 -24.31
N LEU A 6 -7.89 -69.05 -23.83
CA LEU A 6 -8.05 -67.78 -23.12
C LEU A 6 -7.20 -66.72 -23.84
N SER A 7 -7.90 -65.89 -24.60
CA SER A 7 -7.45 -64.56 -24.99
C SER A 7 -7.55 -63.67 -23.75
N CYS A 8 -6.47 -63.02 -23.33
CA CYS A 8 -6.54 -61.93 -22.36
C CYS A 8 -6.43 -60.59 -23.10
N LEU A 9 -7.51 -59.84 -22.92
CA LEU A 9 -7.86 -58.53 -23.45
C LEU A 9 -6.89 -57.46 -22.91
N VAL A 10 -6.34 -56.64 -23.80
CA VAL A 10 -5.66 -55.38 -23.44
C VAL A 10 -6.75 -54.36 -23.09
N VAL A 11 -6.83 -53.95 -21.83
CA VAL A 11 -7.70 -52.85 -21.40
C VAL A 11 -6.91 -51.56 -21.53
N ALA A 12 -7.25 -50.75 -22.53
CA ALA A 12 -6.76 -49.38 -22.67
C ALA A 12 -7.55 -48.47 -21.71
N THR A 13 -6.88 -47.94 -20.69
CA THR A 13 -7.42 -46.85 -19.85
C THR A 13 -7.32 -45.53 -20.60
N ALA A 14 -8.47 -44.98 -21.00
CA ALA A 14 -8.58 -43.62 -21.51
C ALA A 14 -8.44 -42.62 -20.34
N LEU A 15 -7.37 -41.85 -20.33
CA LEU A 15 -7.21 -40.67 -19.49
C LEU A 15 -8.10 -39.55 -20.06
N PHE A 16 -9.18 -39.21 -19.35
CA PHE A 16 -9.89 -37.96 -19.58
C PHE A 16 -9.03 -36.81 -19.04
N GLY A 17 -8.40 -36.07 -19.97
CA GLY A 17 -7.78 -34.78 -19.66
C GLY A 17 -8.87 -33.77 -19.32
N ILE A 18 -8.96 -33.37 -18.06
CA ILE A 18 -9.68 -32.15 -17.68
C ILE A 18 -8.79 -31.00 -18.15
N ALA A 19 -9.10 -30.42 -19.30
CA ALA A 19 -8.53 -29.16 -19.70
C ALA A 19 -9.02 -28.10 -18.71
N ALA A 20 -8.13 -27.67 -17.81
CA ALA A 20 -8.33 -26.45 -17.06
C ALA A 20 -8.49 -25.31 -18.08
N GLY A 21 -9.69 -24.74 -18.16
CA GLY A 21 -9.91 -23.54 -18.97
C GLY A 21 -8.97 -22.42 -18.51
N PRO A 22 -8.63 -21.45 -19.37
CA PRO A 22 -7.82 -20.32 -18.96
C PRO A 22 -8.50 -19.65 -17.77
N ALA A 23 -7.75 -19.52 -16.68
CA ALA A 23 -8.11 -18.65 -15.58
C ALA A 23 -8.45 -17.29 -16.20
N HIS A 24 -9.67 -16.80 -15.95
CA HIS A 24 -10.06 -15.47 -16.39
C HIS A 24 -9.09 -14.50 -15.74
N ALA A 25 -8.16 -13.96 -16.53
CA ALA A 25 -7.39 -12.80 -16.16
C ALA A 25 -8.39 -11.75 -15.70
N GLN A 26 -8.36 -11.42 -14.41
CA GLN A 26 -9.11 -10.29 -13.90
C GLN A 26 -8.64 -9.09 -14.71
N GLN A 27 -9.59 -8.31 -15.21
CA GLN A 27 -9.32 -7.15 -16.04
C GLN A 27 -8.16 -6.34 -15.45
N GLU A 28 -7.18 -6.06 -16.29
CA GLU A 28 -6.08 -5.15 -15.98
C GLU A 28 -6.69 -3.86 -15.39
N PRO A 29 -6.19 -3.37 -14.24
CA PRO A 29 -6.72 -2.15 -13.65
C PRO A 29 -6.72 -1.05 -14.70
N GLU A 30 -7.88 -0.43 -14.90
CA GLU A 30 -8.05 0.64 -15.88
C GLU A 30 -7.02 1.74 -15.58
N GLN A 31 -6.07 1.94 -16.50
CA GLN A 31 -5.02 2.93 -16.35
C GLN A 31 -5.66 4.31 -16.23
N LEU A 32 -5.41 4.98 -15.10
CA LEU A 32 -5.84 6.36 -14.90
C LEU A 32 -5.20 7.23 -15.99
N PRO A 33 -5.95 8.12 -16.67
CA PRO A 33 -5.38 8.88 -17.79
C PRO A 33 -4.21 9.76 -17.34
N GLU A 34 -3.12 9.69 -18.10
CA GLU A 34 -1.80 10.28 -17.78
C GLU A 34 -1.78 11.81 -17.72
N GLN A 35 -2.82 12.50 -18.17
CA GLN A 35 -2.91 13.97 -18.15
C GLN A 35 -4.38 14.37 -17.94
N ARG A 36 -4.75 14.77 -16.73
CA ARG A 36 -6.07 15.33 -16.46
C ARG A 36 -5.93 16.73 -15.88
N GLU A 37 -6.41 17.72 -16.62
CA GLU A 37 -6.65 19.07 -16.07
C GLU A 37 -7.85 18.99 -15.12
N GLY A 38 -7.60 19.14 -13.82
CA GLY A 38 -8.64 19.20 -12.79
C GLY A 38 -8.67 18.01 -11.83
N CYS A 39 -9.54 18.11 -10.82
CA CYS A 39 -9.70 17.09 -9.77
C CYS A 39 -10.29 15.80 -10.33
N LEU A 40 -9.89 14.65 -9.76
CA LEU A 40 -10.50 13.37 -10.11
C LEU A 40 -12.02 13.40 -9.83
N PRO A 41 -12.84 12.84 -10.73
CA PRO A 41 -14.26 12.71 -10.47
C PRO A 41 -14.49 11.70 -9.35
N ALA A 42 -15.62 11.85 -8.65
CA ALA A 42 -16.06 10.87 -7.67
C ALA A 42 -16.17 9.46 -8.31
N PRO A 43 -15.82 8.38 -7.57
CA PRO A 43 -15.99 7.02 -8.05
C PRO A 43 -17.44 6.74 -8.47
N THR A 44 -17.61 6.11 -9.62
CA THR A 44 -18.95 5.76 -10.17
C THR A 44 -19.38 4.32 -9.82
N ALA A 45 -18.49 3.54 -9.22
CA ALA A 45 -18.71 2.13 -8.90
C ALA A 45 -18.30 1.82 -7.46
N THR A 46 -18.99 0.85 -6.86
CA THR A 46 -18.68 0.30 -5.54
C THR A 46 -18.12 -1.11 -5.69
N ALA A 47 -17.02 -1.40 -5.01
CA ALA A 47 -16.45 -2.74 -4.99
C ALA A 47 -17.36 -3.68 -4.19
N VAL A 48 -18.11 -4.55 -4.88
CA VAL A 48 -19.05 -5.50 -4.24
C VAL A 48 -18.34 -6.71 -3.65
N ARG A 49 -17.20 -7.12 -4.24
CA ARG A 49 -16.40 -8.25 -3.77
C ARG A 49 -15.32 -7.79 -2.81
N THR A 50 -15.01 -8.63 -1.82
CA THR A 50 -13.83 -8.44 -0.99
C THR A 50 -12.58 -8.61 -1.86
N PRO A 51 -11.67 -7.62 -1.92
CA PRO A 51 -10.44 -7.76 -2.67
C PRO A 51 -9.50 -8.76 -2.00
N TRP A 52 -8.68 -9.43 -2.79
CA TRP A 52 -7.76 -10.48 -2.33
C TRP A 52 -6.88 -10.09 -1.13
N PRO A 53 -6.39 -8.83 -0.96
CA PRO A 53 -5.55 -8.50 0.19
C PRO A 53 -6.30 -8.62 1.50
N LEU A 54 -7.60 -8.30 1.52
CA LEU A 54 -8.44 -8.45 2.71
C LEU A 54 -8.79 -9.92 2.97
N GLU A 55 -8.89 -10.75 1.93
CA GLU A 55 -9.06 -12.20 2.09
C GLU A 55 -7.80 -12.89 2.64
N TYR A 56 -6.62 -12.36 2.28
CA TYR A 56 -5.32 -12.83 2.74
C TYR A 56 -5.02 -12.36 4.18
N LEU A 57 -5.06 -11.05 4.43
CA LEU A 57 -4.76 -10.45 5.74
C LEU A 57 -5.84 -10.75 6.79
N ARG A 58 -7.10 -10.93 6.36
CA ARG A 58 -8.25 -11.23 7.21
C ARG A 58 -8.37 -10.31 8.45
N PRO A 59 -8.35 -8.97 8.29
CA PRO A 59 -8.37 -8.04 9.42
C PRO A 59 -9.59 -8.22 10.33
N ARG A 60 -10.72 -8.69 9.78
CA ARG A 60 -11.92 -9.04 10.56
C ARG A 60 -11.67 -10.04 11.71
N ARG A 61 -10.61 -10.86 11.63
CA ARG A 61 -10.26 -11.78 12.71
C ARG A 61 -9.72 -11.07 13.95
N VAL A 62 -9.11 -9.90 13.79
CA VAL A 62 -8.54 -9.12 14.91
C VAL A 62 -9.51 -8.07 15.47
N TRP A 63 -10.61 -7.77 14.77
CA TRP A 63 -11.59 -6.77 15.20
C TRP A 63 -12.30 -7.09 16.52
N SER A 64 -12.37 -8.36 16.91
CA SER A 64 -12.83 -8.74 18.25
C SER A 64 -11.90 -8.24 19.38
N LEU A 65 -10.66 -7.88 19.06
CA LEU A 65 -9.68 -7.28 19.97
C LEU A 65 -9.63 -5.77 19.79
N THR A 66 -9.54 -5.28 18.55
CA THR A 66 -9.54 -3.84 18.24
C THR A 66 -9.88 -3.56 16.79
N GLU A 67 -10.60 -2.47 16.57
CA GLU A 67 -10.86 -1.88 15.24
C GLU A 67 -10.06 -0.57 15.04
N GLY A 68 -9.19 -0.21 15.99
CA GLY A 68 -8.40 1.04 15.96
C GLY A 68 -9.08 2.25 16.63
N ALA A 69 -10.14 2.04 17.41
CA ALA A 69 -10.82 3.12 18.13
C ALA A 69 -9.87 3.88 19.06
N GLY A 70 -9.91 5.21 18.99
CA GLY A 70 -9.04 6.10 19.78
C GLY A 70 -7.66 6.34 19.18
N VAL A 71 -7.30 5.66 18.09
CA VAL A 71 -6.04 5.88 17.36
C VAL A 71 -6.25 6.90 16.24
N THR A 72 -5.32 7.85 16.15
CA THR A 72 -5.23 8.83 15.07
C THR A 72 -4.13 8.40 14.10
N VAL A 73 -4.49 8.16 12.85
CA VAL A 73 -3.54 7.85 11.77
C VAL A 73 -3.42 9.05 10.85
N ALA A 74 -2.25 9.66 10.79
CA ALA A 74 -1.96 10.70 9.81
C ALA A 74 -1.62 10.09 8.45
N VAL A 75 -2.23 10.63 7.39
CA VAL A 75 -1.97 10.25 6.00
C VAL A 75 -1.21 11.41 5.36
N VAL A 76 0.11 11.25 5.26
CA VAL A 76 1.03 12.23 4.67
C VAL A 76 1.10 11.98 3.16
N ASP A 77 0.24 12.69 2.41
CA ASP A 77 -0.06 12.38 1.00
C ASP A 77 -0.62 13.60 0.23
N THR A 78 -1.54 13.43 -0.73
CA THR A 78 -2.18 14.47 -1.54
C THR A 78 -3.38 15.14 -0.86
N GLY A 79 -3.70 14.75 0.37
CA GLY A 79 -4.93 15.09 1.07
C GLY A 79 -5.83 13.86 1.21
N VAL A 80 -7.02 14.03 1.79
CA VAL A 80 -8.02 12.95 1.90
C VAL A 80 -9.40 13.57 1.73
N ASP A 81 -10.20 13.11 0.78
CA ASP A 81 -11.58 13.55 0.63
C ASP A 81 -12.46 13.04 1.78
N ALA A 82 -12.81 13.94 2.71
CA ALA A 82 -13.65 13.64 3.87
C ALA A 82 -15.11 13.30 3.51
N ASP A 83 -15.57 13.68 2.32
CA ASP A 83 -16.94 13.42 1.86
C ASP A 83 -17.10 12.04 1.21
N THR A 84 -16.01 11.29 1.05
CA THR A 84 -16.06 9.89 0.59
C THR A 84 -16.93 9.05 1.54
N PRO A 85 -17.97 8.32 1.04
CA PRO A 85 -18.98 7.69 1.90
C PRO A 85 -18.47 6.77 3.02
N GLN A 86 -17.36 6.04 2.79
CA GLN A 86 -16.77 5.16 3.80
C GLN A 86 -15.85 5.89 4.80
N LEU A 87 -15.58 7.19 4.63
CA LEU A 87 -14.70 8.02 5.46
C LEU A 87 -15.45 9.14 6.22
N VAL A 88 -16.71 9.42 5.87
CA VAL A 88 -17.54 10.45 6.52
C VAL A 88 -17.52 10.31 8.05
N GLY A 89 -17.21 11.41 8.73
CA GLY A 89 -17.16 11.47 10.20
C GLY A 89 -15.91 10.85 10.82
N ARG A 90 -14.92 10.45 10.01
CA ARG A 90 -13.65 9.86 10.47
C ARG A 90 -12.42 10.69 10.12
N VAL A 91 -12.58 11.65 9.23
CA VAL A 91 -11.51 12.54 8.77
C VAL A 91 -11.54 13.83 9.60
N ARG A 92 -10.40 14.21 10.19
CA ARG A 92 -10.21 15.51 10.85
C ARG A 92 -9.96 16.59 9.81
N GLU A 93 -10.08 17.84 10.24
CA GLU A 93 -9.56 18.99 9.50
C GLU A 93 -8.09 18.75 9.14
N GLY A 94 -7.77 18.87 7.85
CA GLY A 94 -6.46 18.51 7.32
C GLY A 94 -5.41 19.62 7.48
N ILE A 95 -4.13 19.21 7.43
CA ILE A 95 -2.99 20.13 7.42
C ILE A 95 -2.40 20.20 6.01
N ASP A 96 -2.38 21.39 5.40
CA ASP A 96 -1.67 21.63 4.14
C ASP A 96 -0.26 22.19 4.39
N VAL A 97 0.76 21.57 3.82
CA VAL A 97 2.15 22.06 3.84
C VAL A 97 2.67 22.49 2.46
N THR A 98 1.81 22.43 1.44
CA THR A 98 2.11 22.81 0.06
C THR A 98 1.93 24.31 -0.19
N GLY A 99 1.06 24.95 0.61
CA GLY A 99 0.62 26.33 0.41
C GLY A 99 -0.48 26.47 -0.65
N SER A 100 -1.08 25.35 -1.06
CA SER A 100 -2.18 25.33 -2.03
C SER A 100 -3.47 25.89 -1.43
N ALA A 101 -4.40 26.31 -2.29
CA ALA A 101 -5.74 26.71 -1.84
C ALA A 101 -6.58 25.47 -1.50
N GLY A 102 -7.57 25.64 -0.62
CA GLY A 102 -8.39 24.55 -0.09
C GLY A 102 -7.84 23.98 1.22
N SER A 103 -8.53 22.98 1.76
CA SER A 103 -8.12 22.28 2.98
C SER A 103 -7.62 20.87 2.63
N ALA A 104 -6.78 20.28 3.49
CA ALA A 104 -6.18 18.97 3.19
C ALA A 104 -7.15 17.79 3.41
N ASP A 105 -8.36 18.04 3.94
CA ASP A 105 -9.52 17.15 3.96
C ASP A 105 -10.38 17.21 2.67
N GLU A 106 -9.82 17.83 1.63
CA GLU A 106 -10.20 17.60 0.23
C GLU A 106 -9.07 16.80 -0.46
N ASP A 107 -9.32 16.15 -1.59
CA ASP A 107 -8.25 15.48 -2.35
C ASP A 107 -8.57 15.41 -3.85
N CYS A 108 -7.97 16.33 -4.61
CA CYS A 108 -8.15 16.38 -6.06
C CYS A 108 -7.41 15.26 -6.81
N LEU A 109 -6.39 14.65 -6.21
CA LEU A 109 -5.58 13.62 -6.86
C LEU A 109 -6.03 12.20 -6.50
N GLY A 110 -6.78 12.04 -5.41
CA GLY A 110 -7.40 10.80 -4.97
C GLY A 110 -6.43 9.77 -4.37
N HIS A 111 -5.12 9.97 -4.44
CA HIS A 111 -4.12 9.02 -3.94
C HIS A 111 -4.19 8.90 -2.42
N GLY A 112 -4.16 10.02 -1.70
CA GLY A 112 -4.29 10.00 -0.25
C GLY A 112 -5.66 9.50 0.23
N THR A 113 -6.73 9.77 -0.51
CA THR A 113 -8.06 9.21 -0.25
C THR A 113 -8.08 7.69 -0.39
N PHE A 114 -7.44 7.15 -1.42
CA PHE A 114 -7.30 5.72 -1.63
C PHE A 114 -6.54 5.05 -0.47
N VAL A 115 -5.41 5.64 -0.07
CA VAL A 115 -4.59 5.19 1.08
C VAL A 115 -5.40 5.25 2.38
N ALA A 116 -6.09 6.36 2.66
CA ALA A 116 -6.95 6.51 3.83
C ALA A 116 -8.08 5.46 3.84
N GLY A 117 -8.62 5.11 2.67
CA GLY A 117 -9.59 4.04 2.52
C GLY A 117 -9.05 2.67 2.94
N ILE A 118 -7.83 2.31 2.52
CA ILE A 118 -7.15 1.08 2.95
C ILE A 118 -6.96 1.04 4.47
N ILE A 119 -6.61 2.18 5.07
CA ILE A 119 -6.39 2.28 6.51
C ILE A 119 -7.72 2.16 7.28
N GLY A 120 -8.71 3.00 6.95
CA GLY A 120 -9.82 3.31 7.86
C GLY A 120 -11.21 3.33 7.24
N ALA A 121 -11.42 2.83 6.02
CA ALA A 121 -12.77 2.80 5.43
C ALA A 121 -13.76 1.99 6.31
N ALA A 122 -14.84 2.64 6.72
CA ALA A 122 -15.93 2.02 7.46
C ALA A 122 -16.62 0.94 6.61
N PRO A 123 -17.14 -0.15 7.21
CA PRO A 123 -18.04 -1.04 6.51
C PRO A 123 -19.23 -0.28 5.92
N MET A 124 -19.62 -0.62 4.69
CA MET A 124 -20.76 0.01 4.00
C MET A 124 -21.60 -1.06 3.32
N GLU A 125 -22.93 -0.92 3.40
CA GLU A 125 -23.86 -1.84 2.74
C GLU A 125 -23.64 -1.86 1.22
N GLY A 126 -23.64 -3.05 0.63
CA GLY A 126 -23.35 -3.25 -0.81
C GLY A 126 -21.86 -3.19 -1.18
N SER A 127 -20.97 -2.85 -0.25
CA SER A 127 -19.51 -2.90 -0.43
C SER A 127 -18.91 -4.16 0.20
N GLY A 128 -18.06 -4.84 -0.56
CA GLY A 128 -17.18 -5.91 -0.07
C GLY A 128 -15.90 -5.38 0.56
N PHE A 129 -15.66 -4.07 0.51
CA PHE A 129 -14.44 -3.40 0.98
C PHE A 129 -14.62 -2.73 2.34
N THR A 130 -13.55 -2.74 3.12
CA THR A 130 -13.40 -2.05 4.40
C THR A 130 -11.91 -1.85 4.67
N GLY A 131 -11.56 -0.82 5.43
CA GLY A 131 -10.18 -0.58 5.85
C GLY A 131 -9.72 -1.64 6.86
N VAL A 132 -8.41 -1.68 7.09
CA VAL A 132 -7.79 -2.60 8.06
C VAL A 132 -8.26 -2.28 9.49
N ALA A 133 -8.36 -1.00 9.83
CA ALA A 133 -8.74 -0.49 11.15
C ALA A 133 -9.91 0.52 11.02
N PRO A 134 -11.15 0.05 10.86
CA PRO A 134 -12.29 0.89 10.48
C PRO A 134 -12.76 1.89 11.54
N ALA A 135 -12.23 1.84 12.77
CA ALA A 135 -12.59 2.74 13.86
C ALA A 135 -11.52 3.81 14.16
N VAL A 136 -10.44 3.89 13.37
CA VAL A 136 -9.44 4.96 13.52
C VAL A 136 -10.00 6.33 13.13
N THR A 137 -9.32 7.36 13.58
CA THR A 137 -9.49 8.73 13.07
C THR A 137 -8.37 9.03 12.07
N ILE A 138 -8.71 9.56 10.89
CA ILE A 138 -7.76 9.94 9.86
C ILE A 138 -7.41 11.43 10.01
N LEU A 139 -6.12 11.74 10.01
CA LEU A 139 -5.61 13.11 9.94
C LEU A 139 -4.95 13.33 8.57
N PRO A 140 -5.56 14.09 7.66
CA PRO A 140 -4.95 14.38 6.36
C PRO A 140 -3.78 15.34 6.52
N VAL A 141 -2.66 15.04 5.87
CA VAL A 141 -1.52 15.95 5.77
C VAL A 141 -1.09 16.04 4.31
N ARG A 142 -1.48 17.13 3.63
CA ARG A 142 -1.17 17.34 2.22
C ARG A 142 0.26 17.83 2.03
N VAL A 143 1.10 16.99 1.43
CA VAL A 143 2.52 17.26 1.10
C VAL A 143 2.77 17.38 -0.40
N ALA A 144 1.81 17.01 -1.25
CA ALA A 144 1.90 17.13 -2.69
C ALA A 144 0.55 17.53 -3.32
N THR A 145 0.60 18.32 -4.39
CA THR A 145 -0.53 18.63 -5.28
C THR A 145 -0.27 18.19 -6.72
N SER A 146 0.81 17.44 -6.94
CA SER A 146 1.10 16.70 -8.17
C SER A 146 1.77 15.37 -7.79
N LEU A 147 1.39 14.30 -8.46
CA LEU A 147 2.08 13.00 -8.37
C LEU A 147 3.26 12.91 -9.35
N GLU A 148 3.35 13.84 -10.30
CA GLU A 148 4.46 13.90 -11.25
C GLU A 148 5.70 14.49 -10.59
N ALA A 149 6.83 13.81 -10.72
CA ALA A 149 8.12 14.32 -10.29
C ALA A 149 8.49 15.60 -11.06
N ASP A 150 9.26 16.47 -10.41
CA ASP A 150 9.81 17.71 -10.98
C ASP A 150 8.77 18.74 -11.49
N GLN A 151 7.48 18.55 -11.18
CA GLN A 151 6.44 19.53 -11.45
C GLN A 151 6.18 20.46 -10.27
N PRO A 152 5.65 21.68 -10.50
CA PRO A 152 5.10 22.50 -9.42
C PRO A 152 4.07 21.70 -8.61
N GLY A 153 4.22 21.69 -7.28
CA GLY A 153 3.33 20.90 -6.42
C GLY A 153 3.78 19.45 -6.21
N SER A 154 4.85 19.00 -6.87
CA SER A 154 5.47 17.71 -6.57
C SER A 154 5.95 17.61 -5.12
N LEU A 155 6.12 16.38 -4.68
CA LEU A 155 6.65 16.06 -3.37
C LEU A 155 8.13 16.49 -3.25
N THR A 156 8.52 17.03 -2.10
CA THR A 156 9.93 17.28 -1.78
C THR A 156 10.28 16.70 -0.40
N PRO A 157 11.56 16.37 -0.13
CA PRO A 157 12.00 15.92 1.18
C PRO A 157 11.65 16.91 2.31
N GLU A 158 11.71 18.21 2.05
CA GLU A 158 11.40 19.25 3.04
C GLU A 158 9.89 19.30 3.35
N ARG A 159 9.04 19.09 2.34
CA ARG A 159 7.58 18.98 2.52
C ARG A 159 7.24 17.71 3.31
N LEU A 160 7.89 16.59 3.01
CA LEU A 160 7.76 15.36 3.81
C LEU A 160 8.19 15.59 5.26
N ALA A 161 9.36 16.18 5.49
CA ALA A 161 9.88 16.48 6.82
C ALA A 161 8.92 17.36 7.62
N THR A 162 8.38 18.39 6.96
CA THR A 162 7.39 19.30 7.55
C THR A 162 6.08 18.56 7.82
N GLY A 163 5.58 17.76 6.88
CA GLY A 163 4.36 16.97 7.01
C GLY A 163 4.43 15.99 8.18
N ILE A 164 5.51 15.22 8.31
CA ILE A 164 5.75 14.29 9.41
C ILE A 164 5.73 15.03 10.75
N ARG A 165 6.48 16.14 10.87
CA ARG A 165 6.49 16.94 12.11
C ARG A 165 5.11 17.48 12.47
N ARG A 166 4.38 18.02 11.49
CA ARG A 166 3.05 18.58 11.68
C ARG A 166 2.02 17.50 12.06
N ALA A 167 2.13 16.30 11.51
CA ALA A 167 1.31 15.15 11.89
C ALA A 167 1.52 14.77 13.36
N VAL A 168 2.78 14.65 13.77
CA VAL A 168 3.17 14.33 15.15
C VAL A 168 2.69 15.42 16.12
N ASP A 169 2.92 16.70 15.78
CA ASP A 169 2.50 17.83 16.61
C ASP A 169 0.98 17.95 16.74
N ALA A 170 0.23 17.44 15.77
CA ALA A 170 -1.23 17.36 15.78
C ALA A 170 -1.78 16.12 16.51
N GLY A 171 -0.91 15.33 17.15
CA GLY A 171 -1.30 14.18 17.97
C GLY A 171 -1.64 12.93 17.16
N ALA A 172 -0.95 12.70 16.05
CA ALA A 172 -0.99 11.41 15.37
C ALA A 172 -0.25 10.34 16.19
N ASP A 173 -0.87 9.17 16.35
CA ASP A 173 -0.26 7.99 16.97
C ASP A 173 0.52 7.16 15.94
N VAL A 174 0.05 7.19 14.69
CA VAL A 174 0.67 6.55 13.53
C VAL A 174 0.76 7.57 12.40
N VAL A 175 1.90 7.62 11.71
CA VAL A 175 2.11 8.44 10.52
C VAL A 175 2.39 7.50 9.34
N ASN A 176 1.47 7.46 8.39
CA ASN A 176 1.65 6.76 7.13
C ASN A 176 2.14 7.73 6.05
N VAL A 177 3.30 7.42 5.48
CA VAL A 177 3.93 8.16 4.38
C VAL A 177 3.90 7.29 3.13
N SER A 178 2.89 7.46 2.28
CA SER A 178 2.77 6.70 1.02
C SER A 178 3.56 7.34 -0.11
N ALA A 179 4.76 7.81 0.22
CA ALA A 179 5.67 8.41 -0.74
C ALA A 179 7.10 8.19 -0.29
N SER A 180 8.02 8.28 -1.25
CA SER A 180 9.40 7.92 -1.02
C SER A 180 10.30 8.83 -1.87
N THR A 181 11.52 9.06 -1.41
CA THR A 181 12.49 9.93 -2.09
C THR A 181 13.87 9.32 -2.08
N THR A 182 14.58 9.45 -3.19
CA THR A 182 15.97 9.00 -3.38
C THR A 182 16.97 10.04 -2.86
N VAL A 183 16.49 11.21 -2.42
CA VAL A 183 17.35 12.31 -1.95
C VAL A 183 17.67 12.10 -0.47
N ASP A 184 18.96 12.11 -0.15
CA ASP A 184 19.42 12.18 1.23
C ASP A 184 19.22 13.60 1.79
N ASP A 185 18.24 13.74 2.68
CA ASP A 185 17.89 15.02 3.30
C ASP A 185 17.96 14.96 4.83
N ALA A 186 18.71 15.89 5.42
CA ALA A 186 18.94 15.96 6.85
C ALA A 186 17.67 16.38 7.63
N ALA A 187 16.81 17.21 7.04
CA ALA A 187 15.58 17.64 7.69
C ALA A 187 14.56 16.49 7.77
N LEU A 188 14.48 15.68 6.72
CA LEU A 188 13.66 14.48 6.68
C LEU A 188 14.12 13.44 7.70
N LYS A 189 15.43 13.16 7.77
CA LYS A 189 16.00 12.31 8.84
C LYS A 189 15.66 12.84 10.23
N ALA A 190 15.84 14.15 10.46
CA ALA A 190 15.50 14.76 11.74
C ALA A 190 14.00 14.73 12.08
N ALA A 191 13.12 14.68 11.07
CA ALA A 191 11.68 14.52 11.24
C ALA A 191 11.29 13.08 11.59
N VAL A 192 11.95 12.08 11.00
CA VAL A 192 11.81 10.67 11.38
C VAL A 192 12.23 10.48 12.84
N ASP A 193 13.42 10.94 13.23
CA ASP A 193 13.88 10.85 14.62
C ASP A 193 12.94 11.63 15.58
N TYR A 194 12.28 12.69 15.09
CA TYR A 194 11.35 13.47 15.88
C TYR A 194 10.08 12.70 16.23
N ALA A 195 9.55 11.94 15.27
CA ALA A 195 8.41 11.04 15.46
C ALA A 195 8.78 9.89 16.41
N GLU A 196 9.94 9.25 16.20
CA GLU A 196 10.44 8.17 17.05
C GLU A 196 10.58 8.63 18.52
N ARG A 197 11.22 9.78 18.76
CA ARG A 197 11.37 10.34 20.12
C ARG A 197 10.05 10.70 20.79
N ARG A 198 8.94 10.71 20.05
CA ARG A 198 7.58 11.00 20.55
C ARG A 198 6.70 9.77 20.63
N ASP A 199 7.29 8.58 20.42
CA ASP A 199 6.58 7.30 20.46
C ASP A 199 5.47 7.22 19.39
N VAL A 200 5.73 7.83 18.23
CA VAL A 200 4.83 7.79 17.07
C VAL A 200 5.36 6.76 16.07
N VAL A 201 4.50 5.82 15.66
CA VAL A 201 4.85 4.80 14.67
C VAL A 201 4.89 5.43 13.28
N LEU A 202 6.02 5.29 12.58
CA LEU A 202 6.17 5.75 11.20
C LEU A 202 6.13 4.54 10.25
N VAL A 203 5.19 4.56 9.30
CA VAL A 203 5.06 3.57 8.23
C VAL A 203 5.32 4.28 6.91
N ALA A 204 6.18 3.71 6.07
CA ALA A 204 6.49 4.32 4.79
C ALA A 204 6.64 3.29 3.67
N SER A 205 6.43 3.72 2.43
CA SER A 205 6.71 2.85 1.29
C SER A 205 8.23 2.65 1.14
N GLY A 206 8.64 1.42 0.78
CA GLY A 206 10.06 1.10 0.58
C GLY A 206 10.67 1.74 -0.66
N GLY A 207 9.83 2.33 -1.52
CA GLY A 207 10.24 2.87 -2.80
C GLY A 207 10.76 1.80 -3.77
N LEU A 208 11.27 2.25 -4.90
CA LEU A 208 12.02 1.43 -5.86
C LEU A 208 13.50 1.35 -5.43
N PRO A 209 14.30 0.37 -5.90
CA PRO A 209 15.63 -0.01 -5.38
C PRO A 209 16.73 1.08 -5.18
N ASP A 210 16.46 2.36 -5.49
CA ASP A 210 17.36 3.50 -5.28
C ASP A 210 16.83 4.54 -4.26
N THR A 211 15.80 4.20 -3.49
CA THR A 211 15.05 5.14 -2.63
C THR A 211 15.59 5.19 -1.20
N VAL A 212 15.85 6.39 -0.69
CA VAL A 212 16.67 6.65 0.52
C VAL A 212 15.85 6.69 1.81
N LEU A 213 14.52 6.53 1.73
CA LEU A 213 13.70 6.44 2.95
C LEU A 213 14.00 5.20 3.81
N GLY A 214 14.72 4.21 3.26
CA GLY A 214 15.20 3.02 3.97
C GLY A 214 16.60 3.12 4.61
N LEU A 215 17.26 4.28 4.61
CA LEU A 215 18.66 4.39 5.08
C LEU A 215 18.82 5.47 6.17
N VAL A 216 18.34 5.15 7.38
CA VAL A 216 18.79 5.79 8.63
C VAL A 216 19.58 4.74 9.42
N GLU A 217 20.77 5.11 9.94
CA GLU A 217 21.76 4.19 10.52
C GLU A 217 21.16 3.24 11.56
N GLY A 218 21.17 1.95 11.20
CA GLY A 218 20.40 0.85 11.79
C GLY A 218 19.91 -0.11 10.68
N ALA A 219 19.73 0.40 9.47
CA ALA A 219 19.29 -0.37 8.31
C ALA A 219 20.37 -1.19 7.58
N ASN A 220 21.67 -1.03 7.89
CA ASN A 220 22.72 -1.76 7.16
C ASN A 220 22.74 -3.27 7.45
N GLU A 221 22.34 -3.71 8.64
CA GLU A 221 22.13 -5.14 8.93
C GLU A 221 20.80 -5.66 8.34
N VAL A 222 19.78 -4.79 8.25
CA VAL A 222 18.44 -5.08 7.72
C VAL A 222 18.45 -5.24 6.20
N VAL A 223 19.23 -4.43 5.49
CA VAL A 223 19.39 -4.52 4.02
C VAL A 223 20.10 -5.82 3.61
N GLU A 224 21.05 -6.33 4.41
CA GLU A 224 21.69 -7.63 4.17
C GLU A 224 20.74 -8.82 4.42
N ALA A 225 19.90 -8.75 5.47
CA ALA A 225 18.88 -9.77 5.73
C ALA A 225 17.79 -9.82 4.65
N ALA A 226 17.33 -8.65 4.19
CA ALA A 226 16.40 -8.55 3.06
C ALA A 226 17.03 -9.07 1.75
N ARG A 227 18.33 -8.85 1.51
CA ARG A 227 19.06 -9.39 0.35
C ARG A 227 19.20 -10.92 0.35
N GLU A 228 19.42 -11.52 1.51
CA GLU A 228 19.55 -12.98 1.67
C GLU A 228 18.17 -13.67 1.50
N PHE A 229 17.10 -13.04 1.98
CA PHE A 229 15.72 -13.50 1.82
C PHE A 229 15.21 -13.34 0.36
N ASP A 230 15.55 -12.22 -0.29
CA ASP A 230 15.26 -11.91 -1.70
C ASP A 230 15.99 -12.85 -2.70
N ARG A 231 17.21 -13.33 -2.37
CA ARG A 231 17.87 -14.39 -3.14
C ARG A 231 17.14 -15.73 -3.05
N THR A 232 16.48 -16.01 -1.93
CA THR A 232 15.78 -17.27 -1.69
C THR A 232 14.37 -17.28 -2.33
N LEU A 233 13.71 -16.11 -2.41
CA LEU A 233 12.36 -15.96 -3.00
C LEU A 233 12.34 -15.74 -4.52
N ARG A 234 13.43 -15.24 -5.12
CA ARG A 234 13.57 -15.09 -6.58
C ARG A 234 13.42 -16.41 -7.35
N ASP A 235 13.73 -17.54 -6.72
CA ASP A 235 13.55 -18.86 -7.32
C ASP A 235 12.10 -19.38 -7.24
N GLU A 236 11.20 -18.74 -6.45
CA GLU A 236 9.89 -19.33 -6.13
C GLU A 236 8.63 -18.51 -6.50
N LEU A 237 8.68 -17.19 -6.70
CA LEU A 237 7.45 -16.42 -6.97
C LEU A 237 7.57 -15.45 -8.16
N ARG A 238 6.86 -15.77 -9.25
CA ARG A 238 6.78 -14.95 -10.48
C ARG A 238 5.63 -13.93 -10.52
N HIS A 239 4.82 -13.76 -9.46
CA HIS A 239 3.74 -12.77 -9.46
C HIS A 239 3.41 -12.34 -8.03
N GLY A 240 3.49 -11.03 -7.73
CA GLY A 240 2.80 -10.43 -6.58
C GLY A 240 3.65 -9.58 -5.62
N MET A 241 3.14 -8.39 -5.32
CA MET A 241 3.49 -7.49 -4.21
C MET A 241 3.83 -8.24 -2.92
N THR A 242 4.99 -7.91 -2.32
CA THR A 242 5.46 -8.52 -1.07
C THR A 242 5.41 -7.48 0.06
N VAL A 243 4.50 -7.68 1.01
CA VAL A 243 4.48 -6.93 2.27
C VAL A 243 5.55 -7.52 3.19
N LEU A 244 6.73 -6.87 3.26
CA LEU A 244 7.78 -7.24 4.21
C LEU A 244 7.51 -6.55 5.55
N THR A 245 6.72 -7.20 6.42
CA THR A 245 6.64 -6.74 7.82
C THR A 245 7.86 -7.28 8.58
N GLU A 246 8.95 -6.51 8.65
CA GLU A 246 10.02 -6.81 9.59
C GLU A 246 9.84 -5.98 10.87
N LEU A 247 9.45 -6.65 11.95
CA LEU A 247 9.40 -6.07 13.28
C LEU A 247 10.83 -6.10 13.82
N ALA A 248 11.53 -4.96 13.89
CA ALA A 248 12.81 -4.86 14.60
C ALA A 248 12.55 -4.94 16.12
N ALA A 249 12.19 -6.15 16.58
CA ALA A 249 11.72 -6.41 17.94
C ALA A 249 12.78 -6.14 19.02
N ASP A 250 14.06 -6.00 18.65
CA ASP A 250 15.17 -5.96 19.60
C ASP A 250 15.61 -4.55 20.04
N THR A 251 15.01 -3.48 19.48
CA THR A 251 15.38 -2.09 19.84
C THR A 251 14.22 -1.17 20.23
N GLY A 252 12.98 -1.65 20.19
CA GLY A 252 11.80 -0.77 20.38
C GLY A 252 11.58 0.21 19.22
N ARG A 253 12.16 -0.07 18.05
CA ARG A 253 12.09 0.75 16.84
C ARG A 253 11.09 0.13 15.85
N PHE A 254 10.11 0.90 15.40
CA PHE A 254 9.11 0.42 14.44
C PHE A 254 9.19 1.26 13.16
N LEU A 255 9.86 0.70 12.14
CA LEU A 255 9.74 1.14 10.76
C LEU A 255 9.18 -0.05 9.97
N VAL A 256 8.03 0.13 9.33
CA VAL A 256 7.42 -0.90 8.47
C VAL A 256 7.62 -0.48 7.02
N GLU A 257 8.37 -1.28 6.27
CA GLU A 257 8.64 -1.10 4.84
C GLU A 257 7.69 -1.98 4.01
N ILE A 258 6.96 -1.39 3.06
CA ILE A 258 6.14 -2.14 2.10
C ILE A 258 6.75 -2.00 0.71
N ARG A 259 7.09 -3.11 0.06
CA ARG A 259 7.66 -3.14 -1.30
C ARG A 259 6.64 -3.62 -2.33
N ASP A 260 6.64 -2.95 -3.48
CA ASP A 260 5.97 -3.41 -4.69
C ASP A 260 7.00 -4.10 -5.62
N ILE A 261 6.63 -5.19 -6.29
CA ILE A 261 7.56 -6.04 -7.09
C ILE A 261 7.35 -5.87 -8.60
N ASP A 262 6.37 -5.09 -9.05
CA ASP A 262 6.01 -5.05 -10.47
C ASP A 262 6.68 -3.89 -11.25
N ASP A 263 8.02 -3.94 -11.48
CA ASP A 263 8.63 -3.08 -12.53
C ASP A 263 9.91 -3.60 -13.24
N GLU A 264 10.21 -4.92 -13.24
CA GLU A 264 11.33 -5.44 -14.06
C GLU A 264 10.93 -5.96 -15.46
N ASN A 265 9.65 -5.96 -15.84
CA ASN A 265 9.23 -6.51 -17.14
C ASN A 265 9.15 -5.49 -18.30
N ALA A 266 9.44 -4.20 -18.06
CA ALA A 266 9.38 -3.17 -19.09
C ALA A 266 10.66 -3.04 -19.96
N ARG A 267 11.74 -3.78 -19.67
CA ARG A 267 13.03 -3.66 -20.41
C ARG A 267 13.45 -4.92 -21.20
N GLY A 268 12.53 -5.83 -21.48
CA GLY A 268 12.84 -7.12 -22.12
C GLY A 268 12.08 -7.43 -23.41
N ILE A 269 12.06 -6.53 -24.40
CA ILE A 269 11.70 -6.90 -25.79
C ILE A 269 12.81 -6.41 -26.73
N GLU A 270 13.88 -7.21 -26.82
CA GLU A 270 14.67 -7.27 -28.06
C GLU A 270 13.77 -7.85 -29.16
N ARG A 271 13.60 -7.10 -30.24
CA ARG A 271 12.92 -7.57 -31.44
C ARG A 271 13.85 -8.53 -32.21
N PRO A 272 13.35 -9.62 -32.80
CA PRO A 272 14.00 -10.21 -33.97
C PRO A 272 13.91 -9.27 -35.18
#